data_AF-A0AAW0Y445-F1
#
_entry.id   AF-A0AAW0Y445-F1
#
_cell.length_a   1.000
_cell.length_b   1.000
_cell.length_c   1.000
_cell.angle_alpha   90.00
_cell.angle_beta   90.00
_cell.angle_gamma   90.00
#
_symmetry.space_group_name_H-M   'P 1'
#
loop_
_entity.id
_entity.type
_entity.pdbx_description
1 polymer ?
#
loop_
_entity_poly.entity_id
_entity_poly.type
_entity_poly.pdbx_seq_one_letter_code
_entity_poly.pdbx_strand_id
1 'polypeptide(L)'
;MHVLKILLTGTLCLLTCGGVGNFAWGQQRQHFRKPPKDHHVIEGSVAIMKCEVGNQAGRVQWAKDGFVLGFNRSIPGYPRYEMVGDGVGGEHHLRIHNTTLADDADYQCQVGPADGHPPIRGTGHLTVL
;
A
#
# COMPACT_ATOMS: atom_id res chain seq x y z
N MET A 1 -6.32 11.56 37.46
CA MET A 1 -7.28 12.29 38.33
C MET A 1 -7.72 13.51 37.54
N HIS A 2 -8.91 13.66 36.96
CA HIS A 2 -10.24 13.12 37.17
C HIS A 2 -10.95 13.04 35.79
N VAL A 3 -11.36 11.87 35.29
CA VAL A 3 -12.75 11.35 35.33
C VAL A 3 -13.85 12.41 35.42
N LEU A 4 -14.54 12.65 34.31
CA LEU A 4 -15.91 13.17 34.34
C LEU A 4 -16.87 11.97 34.23
N LYS A 5 -17.42 11.59 35.38
CA LYS A 5 -18.54 10.65 35.50
C LYS A 5 -19.82 11.44 35.21
N ILE A 6 -20.55 11.07 34.16
CA ILE A 6 -21.98 11.35 34.07
C ILE A 6 -22.68 10.03 34.39
N LEU A 7 -23.33 10.03 35.55
CA LEU A 7 -24.20 8.98 36.06
C LEU A 7 -25.54 9.05 35.33
N LEU A 8 -25.96 7.95 34.72
CA LEU A 8 -27.38 7.62 34.56
C LEU A 8 -27.56 6.17 35.00
N THR A 9 -27.93 6.01 36.26
CA THR A 9 -28.44 4.77 36.86
C THR A 9 -29.90 4.57 36.43
N GLY A 10 -30.27 3.36 36.00
CA GLY A 10 -31.68 3.01 35.83
C GLY A 10 -31.93 1.79 34.94
N THR A 11 -31.71 0.60 35.48
CA THR A 11 -32.02 -0.70 34.87
C THR A 11 -33.53 -0.93 34.80
N LEU A 12 -34.07 -1.34 33.64
CA LEU A 12 -35.07 -2.41 33.61
C LEU A 12 -34.91 -3.26 32.36
N CYS A 13 -34.68 -4.55 32.60
CA CYS A 13 -34.50 -5.62 31.65
C CYS A 13 -35.82 -5.89 30.91
N LEU A 14 -35.80 -5.90 29.57
CA LEU A 14 -36.78 -6.62 28.77
C LEU A 14 -36.02 -7.59 27.88
N LEU A 15 -36.19 -8.88 28.16
CA LEU A 15 -35.84 -9.99 27.31
C LEU A 15 -36.53 -9.81 25.94
N THR A 16 -35.76 -9.39 24.93
CA THR A 16 -36.05 -9.73 23.54
C THR A 16 -35.00 -10.71 23.05
N CYS A 17 -35.48 -11.83 22.56
CA CYS A 17 -34.74 -12.98 22.06
C CYS A 17 -33.62 -12.58 21.08
N GLY A 18 -32.43 -13.15 21.29
CA GLY A 18 -31.50 -13.57 20.22
C GLY A 18 -31.19 -12.58 19.12
N GLY A 19 -30.26 -11.67 19.38
CA GLY A 19 -29.74 -10.78 18.35
C GLY A 19 -28.50 -10.02 18.78
N VAL A 20 -27.48 -10.70 19.33
CA VAL A 20 -26.10 -10.18 19.16
C VAL A 20 -25.74 -10.34 17.69
N GLY A 21 -26.37 -9.54 16.85
CA GLY A 21 -25.79 -9.19 15.56
C GLY A 21 -24.47 -8.53 15.92
N ASN A 22 -23.39 -9.31 15.89
CA ASN A 22 -22.06 -8.77 15.71
C ASN A 22 -22.21 -7.82 14.52
N PHE A 23 -22.22 -6.51 14.78
CA PHE A 23 -21.89 -5.54 13.77
C PHE A 23 -20.41 -5.77 13.48
N ALA A 24 -20.13 -6.84 12.73
CA ALA A 24 -18.88 -7.03 12.04
C ALA A 24 -18.88 -5.95 10.97
N TRP A 25 -18.43 -4.77 11.35
CA TRP A 25 -17.91 -3.79 10.41
C TRP A 25 -16.75 -4.50 9.71
N GLY A 26 -17.05 -5.20 8.61
CA GLY A 26 -16.06 -5.92 7.83
C GLY A 26 -15.06 -4.89 7.32
N GLN A 27 -13.94 -4.73 8.03
CA GLN A 27 -12.84 -3.91 7.55
C GLN A 27 -12.39 -4.51 6.22
N GLN A 28 -12.62 -3.78 5.14
CA GLN A 28 -12.35 -4.31 3.81
C GLN A 28 -10.84 -4.41 3.62
N ARG A 29 -10.37 -5.61 3.25
CA ARG A 29 -8.94 -5.93 3.13
C ARG A 29 -8.23 -4.99 2.16
N GLN A 30 -6.95 -4.75 2.43
CA GLN A 30 -6.09 -4.01 1.52
C GLN A 30 -6.00 -4.73 0.17
N HIS A 31 -6.07 -3.96 -0.91
CA HIS A 31 -6.08 -4.49 -2.28
C HIS A 31 -5.44 -3.47 -3.23
N PHE A 32 -5.03 -3.93 -4.42
CA PHE A 32 -4.58 -3.01 -5.46
C PHE A 32 -5.78 -2.37 -6.16
N ARG A 33 -5.85 -1.04 -6.13
CA ARG A 33 -6.71 -0.27 -7.03
C ARG A 33 -6.10 -0.21 -8.43
N LYS A 34 -4.78 0.00 -8.50
CA LYS A 34 -3.99 -0.12 -9.72
C LYS A 34 -2.75 -0.94 -9.42
N PRO A 35 -2.72 -2.23 -9.81
CA PRO A 35 -1.50 -3.01 -9.71
C PRO A 35 -0.47 -2.53 -10.75
N PRO A 36 0.83 -2.77 -10.52
CA PRO A 36 1.82 -2.60 -11.56
C PRO A 36 1.52 -3.51 -12.74
N LYS A 37 1.95 -3.06 -13.92
CA LYS A 37 1.79 -3.73 -15.19
C LYS A 37 3.07 -3.53 -15.98
N ASP A 38 3.23 -4.35 -17.02
CA ASP A 38 4.36 -4.24 -17.92
C ASP A 38 4.36 -2.86 -18.59
N HIS A 39 5.55 -2.29 -18.72
CA HIS A 39 5.76 -0.93 -19.20
C HIS A 39 7.00 -0.87 -20.05
N HIS A 40 6.93 -0.14 -21.16
CA HIS A 40 8.07 0.12 -22.03
C HIS A 40 8.48 1.58 -21.88
N VAL A 41 9.78 1.83 -21.82
CA VAL A 41 10.34 3.16 -21.74
C VAL A 41 11.55 3.26 -22.66
N ILE A 42 11.75 4.41 -23.29
CA ILE A 42 12.95 4.68 -24.08
C ILE A 42 14.11 4.96 -23.12
N GLU A 43 15.31 4.47 -23.42
CA GLU A 43 16.52 4.81 -22.66
C GLU A 43 16.69 6.34 -22.50
N GLY A 44 17.15 6.78 -21.34
CA GLY A 44 17.32 8.18 -20.97
C GLY A 44 16.05 8.92 -20.57
N SER A 45 14.88 8.30 -20.70
CA SER A 45 13.59 8.90 -20.33
C SER A 45 13.24 8.70 -18.85
N VAL A 46 12.05 9.13 -18.44
CA VAL A 46 11.51 8.89 -17.10
C VAL A 46 10.49 7.76 -17.17
N ALA A 47 10.72 6.67 -16.44
CA ALA A 47 9.73 5.59 -16.25
C ALA A 47 8.88 5.84 -15.01
N ILE A 48 7.59 5.47 -15.08
CA ILE A 48 6.67 5.51 -13.93
C ILE A 48 5.90 4.20 -13.84
N MET A 49 6.32 3.33 -12.91
CA MET A 49 5.61 2.09 -12.57
C MET A 49 4.48 2.40 -11.58
N LYS A 50 3.24 2.17 -11.98
CA LYS A 50 2.06 2.49 -11.18
C LYS A 50 1.82 1.46 -10.07
N CYS A 51 1.51 1.96 -8.88
CA CYS A 51 1.00 1.16 -7.77
C CYS A 51 0.07 2.03 -6.92
N GLU A 52 -1.19 1.62 -6.79
CA GLU A 52 -2.20 2.26 -5.95
C GLU A 52 -2.90 1.23 -5.09
N VAL A 53 -2.96 1.48 -3.78
CA VAL A 53 -3.51 0.57 -2.78
C VAL A 53 -4.78 1.15 -2.20
N GLY A 54 -5.87 0.37 -2.18
CA GLY A 54 -7.11 0.69 -1.49
C GLY A 54 -7.13 0.04 -0.11
N ASN A 55 -7.76 0.71 0.87
CA ASN A 55 -7.83 0.27 2.26
C ASN A 55 -6.46 -0.13 2.82
N GLN A 56 -5.45 0.69 2.51
CA GLN A 56 -4.08 0.40 2.89
C GLN A 56 -3.93 0.43 4.41
N ALA A 57 -3.50 -0.70 4.98
CA ALA A 57 -3.06 -0.78 6.38
C ALA A 57 -1.54 -0.96 6.43
N GLY A 58 -1.02 -1.81 5.56
CA GLY A 58 0.41 -2.12 5.49
C GLY A 58 1.26 -0.99 4.91
N ARG A 59 2.55 -1.03 5.26
CA ARG A 59 3.57 -0.20 4.61
C ARG A 59 3.89 -0.73 3.22
N VAL A 60 4.20 0.18 2.30
CA VAL A 60 4.55 -0.14 0.91
C VAL A 60 6.05 -0.02 0.69
N GLN A 61 6.60 -0.96 -0.07
CA GLN A 61 7.96 -0.93 -0.59
C GLN A 61 7.98 -1.48 -2.02
N TRP A 62 8.98 -1.09 -2.79
CA TRP A 62 9.27 -1.70 -4.08
C TRP A 62 10.41 -2.71 -3.96
N ALA A 63 10.38 -3.73 -4.81
CA ALA A 63 11.50 -4.61 -5.06
C ALA A 63 11.82 -4.62 -6.56
N LYS A 64 13.10 -4.81 -6.89
CA LYS A 64 13.62 -4.97 -8.25
C LYS A 64 14.35 -6.31 -8.32
N ASP A 65 13.95 -7.20 -9.20
CA ASP A 65 14.49 -8.56 -9.35
C ASP A 65 14.58 -9.32 -8.00
N GLY A 66 13.57 -9.13 -7.16
CA GLY A 66 13.50 -9.72 -5.82
C GLY A 66 14.32 -8.99 -4.74
N PHE A 67 15.15 -8.00 -5.09
CA PHE A 67 15.88 -7.17 -4.12
C PHE A 67 15.03 -5.99 -3.65
N VAL A 68 14.91 -5.83 -2.33
CA VAL A 68 14.05 -4.80 -1.72
C VAL A 68 14.72 -3.43 -1.75
N LEU A 69 14.02 -2.42 -2.27
CA LEU A 69 14.51 -1.03 -2.35
C LEU A 69 14.27 -0.25 -1.04
N GLY A 70 13.41 -0.77 -0.17
CA GLY A 70 13.09 -0.20 1.14
C GLY A 70 11.79 0.60 1.16
N PHE A 71 11.46 1.11 2.36
CA PHE A 71 10.18 1.79 2.63
C PHE A 71 10.23 3.32 2.50
N ASN A 72 11.43 3.90 2.41
CA ASN A 72 11.57 5.35 2.31
C ASN A 72 11.24 5.78 0.87
N ARG A 73 10.39 6.81 0.73
CA ARG A 73 10.01 7.36 -0.57
C ARG A 73 11.17 7.92 -1.37
N SER A 74 12.26 8.34 -0.73
CA SER A 74 13.47 8.81 -1.43
C SER A 74 14.41 7.68 -1.89
N ILE A 75 14.13 6.43 -1.53
CA ILE A 75 14.92 5.22 -1.87
C ILE A 75 16.44 5.43 -1.71
N PRO A 76 16.95 5.54 -0.46
CA PRO A 76 18.38 5.73 -0.20
C PRO A 76 19.25 4.68 -0.90
N GLY A 77 20.33 5.13 -1.54
CA GLY A 77 21.22 4.27 -2.35
C GLY A 77 20.85 4.21 -3.84
N TYR A 78 19.66 4.67 -4.23
CA TYR A 78 19.20 4.73 -5.62
C TYR A 78 18.82 6.17 -5.99
N PRO A 79 19.78 7.07 -6.26
CA PRO A 79 19.53 8.50 -6.40
C PRO A 79 18.63 8.89 -7.58
N ARG A 80 18.45 8.00 -8.56
CA ARG A 80 17.55 8.18 -9.70
C ARG A 80 16.11 7.73 -9.40
N TYR A 81 15.89 7.01 -8.30
CA TYR A 81 14.64 6.32 -8.00
C TYR A 81 13.92 7.03 -6.86
N GLU A 82 12.60 7.08 -6.92
CA GLU A 82 11.78 7.62 -5.84
C GLU A 82 10.33 7.09 -5.92
N MET A 83 9.65 7.04 -4.78
CA MET A 83 8.21 6.78 -4.72
C MET A 83 7.43 8.10 -4.73
N VAL A 84 6.62 8.30 -5.77
CA VAL A 84 5.80 9.50 -5.99
C VAL A 84 4.30 9.20 -5.87
N GLY A 85 3.49 10.25 -5.80
CA GLY A 85 2.04 10.20 -5.58
C GLY A 85 1.63 10.58 -4.15
N ASP A 86 0.33 10.61 -3.89
CA ASP A 86 -0.23 10.76 -2.54
C ASP A 86 -0.11 9.47 -1.71
N GLY A 87 0.92 9.38 -0.87
CA GLY A 87 1.13 8.21 -0.02
C GLY A 87 0.03 7.95 1.02
N VAL A 88 -0.66 9.00 1.48
CA VAL A 88 -1.81 8.87 2.41
C VAL A 88 -3.02 8.35 1.65
N GLY A 89 -3.22 8.88 0.45
CA GLY A 89 -4.22 8.41 -0.51
C GLY A 89 -3.89 7.05 -1.14
N GLY A 90 -2.79 6.39 -0.77
CA GLY A 90 -2.43 5.05 -1.22
C GLY A 90 -1.70 4.97 -2.56
N GLU A 91 -1.17 6.08 -3.06
CA GLU A 91 -0.39 6.14 -4.31
C GLU A 91 1.13 6.04 -4.03
N HIS A 92 1.73 4.98 -4.55
CA HIS A 92 3.14 4.64 -4.33
C HIS A 92 3.82 4.27 -5.64
N HIS A 93 3.76 5.16 -6.62
CA HIS A 93 4.35 4.91 -7.93
C HIS A 93 5.87 4.97 -7.85
N LEU A 94 6.57 4.01 -8.47
CA LEU A 94 8.02 4.09 -8.60
C LEU A 94 8.35 4.95 -9.84
N ARG A 95 9.04 6.07 -9.62
CA ARG A 95 9.61 6.91 -10.67
C ARG A 95 11.10 6.62 -10.78
N ILE A 96 11.58 6.42 -12.00
CA ILE A 96 12.99 6.23 -12.33
C ILE A 96 13.38 7.30 -13.35
N HIS A 97 14.32 8.17 -12.99
CA HIS A 97 14.85 9.20 -13.90
C HIS A 97 16.01 8.67 -14.73
N ASN A 98 16.14 9.15 -15.96
CA ASN A 98 17.23 8.83 -16.87
C ASN A 98 17.46 7.32 -16.94
N THR A 99 16.44 6.59 -17.40
CA THR A 99 16.43 5.12 -17.46
C THR A 99 17.62 4.59 -18.25
N THR A 100 18.18 3.47 -17.81
CA THR A 100 19.26 2.77 -18.51
C THR A 100 18.86 1.32 -18.75
N LEU A 101 19.56 0.59 -19.61
CA LEU A 101 19.33 -0.86 -19.80
C LEU A 101 19.44 -1.67 -18.49
N ALA A 102 20.18 -1.17 -17.49
CA ALA A 102 20.23 -1.80 -16.18
C ALA A 102 18.91 -1.69 -15.39
N ASP A 103 18.01 -0.80 -15.77
CA ASP A 103 16.67 -0.65 -15.20
C ASP A 103 15.65 -1.59 -15.85
N ASP A 104 16.02 -2.32 -16.91
CA ASP A 104 15.19 -3.39 -17.46
C ASP A 104 15.15 -4.57 -16.48
N ALA A 105 13.99 -4.77 -15.85
CA ALA A 105 13.85 -5.65 -14.69
C ALA A 105 12.40 -5.93 -14.31
N ASP A 106 12.20 -6.93 -13.46
CA ASP A 106 10.92 -7.16 -12.79
C ASP A 106 10.79 -6.30 -11.55
N TYR A 107 9.77 -5.44 -11.54
CA TYR A 107 9.45 -4.58 -10.40
C TYR A 107 8.22 -5.09 -9.67
N GLN A 108 8.31 -5.18 -8.34
CA GLN A 108 7.20 -5.64 -7.51
C GLN A 108 6.84 -4.60 -6.44
N CYS A 109 5.58 -4.16 -6.47
CA CYS A 109 4.99 -3.37 -5.38
C CYS A 109 4.52 -4.33 -4.29
N GLN A 110 5.06 -4.18 -3.08
CA GLN A 110 4.75 -5.04 -1.94
C GLN A 110 4.11 -4.21 -0.83
N VAL A 111 2.96 -4.68 -0.34
CA VAL A 111 2.29 -4.11 0.83
C VAL A 111 2.38 -5.14 1.95
N GLY A 112 2.97 -4.75 3.08
CA GLY A 112 3.13 -5.62 4.24
C GLY A 112 1.81 -5.94 4.95
N PRO A 113 1.80 -6.92 5.86
CA PRO A 113 0.65 -7.12 6.74
C PRO A 113 0.56 -6.00 7.79
N ALA A 114 -0.66 -5.61 8.17
CA ALA A 114 -0.95 -4.71 9.29
C ALA A 114 -2.43 -4.81 9.68
N ASP A 115 -2.77 -4.66 10.96
CA ASP A 115 -4.15 -4.59 11.45
C ASP A 115 -5.07 -5.73 10.96
N GLY A 116 -4.53 -6.95 10.84
CA GLY A 116 -5.26 -8.12 10.32
C GLY A 116 -5.36 -8.20 8.79
N HIS A 117 -4.81 -7.23 8.06
CA HIS A 117 -4.72 -7.26 6.61
C HIS A 117 -3.54 -8.15 6.19
N PRO A 118 -3.74 -9.11 5.25
CA PRO A 118 -2.65 -9.93 4.71
C PRO A 118 -1.69 -9.09 3.85
N PRO A 119 -0.46 -9.54 3.60
CA PRO A 119 0.37 -8.90 2.59
C PRO A 119 -0.22 -9.08 1.18
N ILE A 120 -0.04 -8.09 0.32
CA ILE A 120 -0.36 -8.17 -1.12
C ILE A 120 0.86 -7.77 -1.94
N ARG A 121 1.04 -8.41 -3.11
CA ARG A 121 2.17 -8.16 -4.02
C ARG A 121 1.66 -8.11 -5.45
N GLY A 122 2.11 -7.13 -6.22
CA GLY A 122 1.83 -7.02 -7.65
C GLY A 122 3.15 -6.81 -8.39
N THR A 123 3.32 -7.49 -9.52
CA THR A 123 4.54 -7.43 -10.35
C THR A 123 4.21 -6.80 -11.70
N GLY A 124 5.15 -6.01 -12.24
CA GLY A 124 5.16 -5.57 -13.63
C GLY A 124 6.59 -5.47 -14.12
N HIS A 125 6.81 -5.83 -15.38
CA HIS A 125 8.12 -5.80 -16.01
C HIS A 125 8.37 -4.43 -16.67
N LEU A 126 9.52 -3.82 -16.43
CA LEU A 126 9.94 -2.61 -17.14
C LEU A 126 10.91 -3.02 -18.25
N THR A 127 10.54 -2.78 -19.51
CA THR A 127 11.44 -2.97 -20.64
C THR A 127 12.01 -1.62 -21.07
N VAL A 128 13.34 -1.56 -21.20
CA VAL A 128 14.04 -0.36 -21.68
C VAL A 128 14.43 -0.56 -23.15
N LEU A 129 13.95 0.33 -24.01
CA LEU A 129 14.09 0.29 -25.47
C LEU A 129 15.20 1.23 -25.96
#